data_AF-A0A848I943-F1
#
_entry.id   AF-A0A848I943-F1
#
_cell.length_a   1.000
_cell.length_b   1.000
_cell.length_c   1.000
_cell.angle_alpha   90.00
_cell.angle_beta   90.00
_cell.angle_gamma   90.00
#
_symmetry.space_group_name_H-M   'P 1'
#
loop_
_entity.id
_entity.type
_entity.pdbx_description
1 polymer ?
#
loop_
_entity_poly.entity_id
_entity_poly.type
_entity_poly.pdbx_seq_one_letter_code
_entity_poly.pdbx_strand_id
1 'polypeptide(L)'
;MSCGSVEQLLYDVSTSRSRREAFCQNPKEAVGKYALTDPEQNMVVGLNVEDLFEYGINPMLLMGFWTSVRGPQSMPEYLARVPDLASRLEASSG
;
A
#
# COMPACT_ATOMS: atom_id res chain seq x y z
N MET A 1 7.40 2.85 -17.41
CA MET A 1 6.76 3.17 -16.11
C MET A 1 5.29 2.80 -16.24
N SER A 2 4.74 1.88 -15.44
CA SER A 2 3.26 1.74 -15.27
C SER A 2 2.86 0.66 -14.24
N CYS A 3 3.32 0.79 -12.99
CA CYS A 3 2.48 0.49 -11.80
C CYS A 3 1.90 1.81 -11.23
N GLY A 4 1.74 2.82 -12.10
CA GLY A 4 1.89 4.23 -11.73
C GLY A 4 0.80 4.79 -10.82
N SER A 5 -0.47 4.42 -10.99
CA SER A 5 -1.56 5.04 -10.21
C SER A 5 -1.62 4.54 -8.77
N VAL A 6 -1.44 3.22 -8.55
CA VAL A 6 -1.41 2.65 -7.19
C VAL A 6 -0.17 3.14 -6.45
N GLU A 7 1.00 3.05 -7.07
CA GLU A 7 2.25 3.53 -6.46
C GLU A 7 2.19 5.02 -6.16
N GLN A 8 1.67 5.84 -7.09
CA GLN A 8 1.50 7.27 -6.87
C GLN A 8 0.55 7.53 -5.71
N LEU A 9 -0.57 6.81 -5.60
CA LEU A 9 -1.49 6.94 -4.49
C LEU A 9 -0.82 6.61 -3.15
N LEU A 10 -0.13 5.47 -3.07
CA LEU A 10 0.57 5.04 -1.87
C LEU A 10 1.62 6.08 -1.47
N TYR A 11 2.43 6.54 -2.42
CA TYR A 11 3.44 7.56 -2.20
C TYR A 11 2.85 8.87 -1.69
N ASP A 12 1.77 9.32 -2.31
CA ASP A 12 1.06 10.55 -1.96
C ASP A 12 0.48 10.48 -0.54
N VAL A 13 -0.12 9.35 -0.17
CA VAL A 13 -0.64 9.12 1.19
C VAL A 13 0.50 9.01 2.21
N SER A 14 1.64 8.42 1.85
CA SER A 14 2.80 8.32 2.74
C SER A 14 3.49 9.65 2.99
N THR A 15 3.58 10.51 1.98
CA THR A 15 4.40 11.74 2.03
C THR A 15 3.61 13.01 2.32
N SER A 16 2.29 13.02 2.08
CA SER A 16 1.44 14.18 2.32
C SER A 16 0.45 13.95 3.46
N ARG A 17 0.56 14.77 4.51
CA ARG A 17 -0.38 14.76 5.63
C ARG A 17 -1.82 14.99 5.20
N SER A 18 -2.08 15.92 4.28
CA SER A 18 -3.44 16.22 3.82
C SER A 18 -4.05 15.07 3.03
N ARG A 19 -3.25 14.38 2.21
CA ARG A 19 -3.70 13.21 1.45
C ARG A 19 -3.95 12.02 2.36
N ARG A 20 -3.10 11.82 3.37
CA ARG A 20 -3.32 10.84 4.44
C ARG A 20 -4.62 11.09 5.18
N GLU A 21 -4.85 12.32 5.64
CA GLU A 21 -6.07 12.67 6.39
C GLU A 21 -7.33 12.44 5.53
N ALA A 22 -7.30 12.85 4.25
CA ALA A 22 -8.39 12.58 3.32
C ALA A 22 -8.62 11.08 3.11
N PHE A 23 -7.56 10.30 2.98
CA PHE A 23 -7.64 8.84 2.85
C PHE A 23 -8.23 8.20 4.12
N CYS A 24 -7.80 8.60 5.32
CA CYS A 24 -8.32 8.07 6.57
C CYS A 24 -9.80 8.43 6.82
N GLN A 25 -10.25 9.60 6.34
CA GLN A 25 -11.64 10.04 6.48
C GLN A 25 -12.57 9.36 5.48
N ASN A 26 -12.18 9.32 4.21
CA ASN A 26 -12.99 8.72 3.15
C ASN A 26 -12.09 8.05 2.09
N PRO A 27 -11.66 6.79 2.32
CA PRO A 27 -10.75 6.10 1.41
C PRO A 27 -11.31 6.00 -0.01
N LYS A 28 -12.60 5.71 -0.17
CA LYS A 28 -13.26 5.55 -1.49
C LYS A 28 -13.23 6.84 -2.31
N GLU A 29 -13.52 7.97 -1.67
CA GLU A 29 -13.44 9.27 -2.34
C GLU A 29 -11.98 9.67 -2.62
N ALA A 30 -11.06 9.35 -1.71
CA ALA A 30 -9.65 9.64 -1.88
C ALA A 30 -9.03 8.88 -3.06
N VAL A 31 -9.35 7.58 -3.23
CA VAL A 31 -8.85 6.77 -4.36
C VAL A 31 -9.46 7.18 -5.70
N GLY A 32 -10.67 7.75 -5.72
CA GLY A 32 -11.34 8.21 -6.94
C GLY A 32 -10.64 9.35 -7.68
N LYS A 33 -9.61 9.97 -7.06
CA LYS A 33 -8.75 10.98 -7.70
C LYS A 33 -7.63 10.38 -8.57
N TYR A 34 -7.48 9.05 -8.55
CA TYR A 34 -6.45 8.33 -9.26
C TYR A 34 -7.10 7.44 -10.33
N ALA A 35 -6.39 7.22 -11.43
CA ALA A 35 -6.84 6.32 -12.50
C ALA A 35 -6.61 4.86 -12.09
N LEU A 36 -7.44 4.38 -11.17
CA LEU A 36 -7.42 3.02 -10.61
C LEU A 36 -8.61 2.22 -11.14
N THR A 37 -8.36 0.99 -11.53
CA THR A 37 -9.38 -0.02 -11.79
C THR A 37 -10.11 -0.40 -10.50
N ASP A 38 -11.33 -0.93 -10.62
CA ASP A 38 -12.10 -1.43 -9.47
C ASP A 38 -11.32 -2.40 -8.56
N PRO A 39 -10.58 -3.41 -9.07
CA PRO A 39 -9.76 -4.27 -8.22
C PRO A 39 -8.66 -3.50 -7.48
N GLU A 40 -7.97 -2.55 -8.12
CA GLU A 40 -6.96 -1.72 -7.45
C GLU A 40 -7.56 -0.85 -6.34
N GLN A 41 -8.73 -0.26 -6.58
CA GLN A 41 -9.43 0.50 -5.56
C GLN A 41 -9.80 -0.38 -4.37
N ASN A 42 -10.30 -1.59 -4.62
CA ASN A 42 -10.66 -2.54 -3.57
C ASN A 42 -9.45 -2.96 -2.73
N MET A 43 -8.31 -3.25 -3.37
CA MET A 43 -7.06 -3.60 -2.67
C MET A 43 -6.59 -2.46 -1.74
N VAL A 44 -6.57 -1.23 -2.26
CA VAL A 44 -6.11 -0.05 -1.51
C VAL A 44 -7.07 0.31 -0.37
N VAL A 45 -8.38 0.37 -0.64
CA VAL A 45 -9.39 0.73 0.36
C VAL A 45 -9.53 -0.35 1.42
N GLY A 46 -9.39 -1.62 1.05
CA GLY A 46 -9.39 -2.76 1.97
C GLY A 46 -8.11 -2.86 2.82
N LEU A 47 -7.06 -2.12 2.47
CA LEU A 47 -5.70 -2.29 3.02
C LEU A 47 -5.22 -3.75 2.86
N ASN A 48 -5.54 -4.37 1.73
CA ASN A 48 -5.17 -5.75 1.41
C ASN A 48 -3.68 -5.79 1.03
N VAL A 49 -2.81 -5.77 2.04
CA VAL A 49 -1.35 -5.74 1.84
C VAL A 49 -0.81 -6.96 1.10
N GLU A 50 -1.46 -8.12 1.25
CA GLU A 50 -1.13 -9.35 0.54
C GLU A 50 -1.37 -9.17 -0.96
N ASP A 51 -2.59 -8.79 -1.34
CA ASP A 51 -2.95 -8.53 -2.74
C ASP A 51 -2.08 -7.44 -3.37
N LEU A 52 -1.78 -6.35 -2.64
CA LEU A 52 -0.92 -5.27 -3.13
C LEU A 52 0.53 -5.73 -3.35
N PHE A 53 1.04 -6.62 -2.50
CA PHE A 53 2.37 -7.19 -2.65
C PHE A 53 2.43 -8.15 -3.85
N GLU A 54 1.41 -9.01 -4.03
CA GLU A 54 1.29 -9.87 -5.21
C GLU A 54 1.07 -9.08 -6.51
N TYR A 55 0.39 -7.94 -6.43
CA TYR A 55 0.23 -6.99 -7.52
C TYR A 55 1.57 -6.36 -7.98
N GLY A 56 2.64 -6.53 -7.20
CA GLY A 56 3.99 -6.07 -7.54
C GLY A 56 4.33 -4.69 -6.98
N ILE A 57 3.58 -4.18 -6.00
CA ILE A 57 3.91 -2.92 -5.33
C ILE A 57 5.21 -3.06 -4.55
N ASN A 58 6.05 -2.03 -4.62
CA ASN A 58 7.29 -1.98 -3.87
C ASN A 58 7.04 -2.19 -2.35
N PRO A 59 7.70 -3.16 -1.70
CA PRO A 59 7.45 -3.49 -0.30
C PRO A 59 7.76 -2.36 0.68
N MET A 60 8.74 -1.51 0.38
CA MET A 60 9.06 -0.33 1.20
C MET A 60 7.99 0.74 1.09
N LEU A 61 7.43 0.93 -0.12
CA LEU A 61 6.32 1.86 -0.34
C LEU A 61 5.07 1.39 0.39
N LEU A 62 4.77 0.09 0.30
CA LEU A 62 3.63 -0.52 0.99
C LEU A 62 3.76 -0.40 2.52
N MET A 63 4.96 -0.61 3.06
CA MET A 63 5.26 -0.40 4.47
C MET A 63 5.10 1.07 4.89
N GLY A 64 5.58 2.01 4.08
CA GLY A 64 5.43 3.44 4.32
C GLY A 64 3.97 3.89 4.29
N PHE A 65 3.17 3.34 3.39
CA PHE A 65 1.73 3.57 3.32
C PHE A 65 1.01 3.02 4.56
N TRP A 66 1.26 1.77 4.90
CA TRP A 66 0.68 1.11 6.07
C TRP A 66 0.95 1.89 7.36
N THR A 67 2.21 2.20 7.64
CA THR A 67 2.60 2.93 8.86
C THR A 67 2.07 4.36 8.88
N SER A 68 1.89 4.98 7.71
CA SER A 68 1.28 6.30 7.62
C SER A 68 -0.20 6.24 7.99
N VAL A 69 -0.95 5.24 7.51
CA VAL A 69 -2.39 5.13 7.77
C VAL A 69 -2.69 4.58 9.17
N ARG A 70 -1.95 3.57 9.63
CA ARG A 70 -2.21 2.80 10.86
C ARG A 70 -1.32 3.19 12.05
N GLY A 71 -0.30 4.00 11.79
CA GLY A 71 0.71 4.41 12.77
C GLY A 71 1.87 3.40 12.91
N PRO A 72 3.03 3.82 13.43
CA PRO A 72 4.24 2.98 13.53
C PRO A 72 4.05 1.74 14.43
N GLN A 73 3.18 1.81 15.43
CA GLN A 73 2.86 0.69 16.33
C GLN A 73 2.21 -0.50 15.62
N SER A 74 1.66 -0.30 14.42
CA SER A 74 1.00 -1.35 13.63
C SER A 74 1.98 -2.20 12.79
N MET A 75 3.29 -1.96 12.91
CA MET A 75 4.30 -2.69 12.15
C MET A 75 4.28 -4.22 12.35
N PRO A 76 4.09 -4.76 13.57
CA PRO A 76 3.97 -6.21 13.75
C PRO A 76 2.78 -6.81 12.98
N GLU A 77 1.68 -6.05 12.89
CA GLU A 77 0.46 -6.39 12.15
C GLU A 77 0.71 -6.42 10.63
N TYR A 78 1.54 -5.51 10.13
CA TYR A 78 2.00 -5.50 8.74
C TYR A 78 2.85 -6.73 8.45
N LEU A 79 3.88 -6.99 9.26
CA LEU A 79 4.80 -8.11 9.05
C LEU A 79 4.09 -9.47 9.09
N ALA A 80 3.08 -9.64 9.95
CA ALA A 80 2.27 -10.85 10.01
C ALA A 80 1.43 -11.08 8.74
N ARG A 81 1.09 -10.00 8.00
CA ARG A 81 0.32 -10.03 6.75
C ARG A 81 1.16 -9.96 5.49
N VAL A 82 2.50 -9.89 5.58
CA VAL A 82 3.35 -9.96 4.37
C VAL A 82 4.05 -11.32 4.33
N PRO A 83 3.30 -12.44 4.37
CA PRO A 83 3.68 -13.73 4.95
C PRO A 83 5.00 -14.39 4.51
N ASP A 84 5.79 -13.82 3.60
CA ASP A 84 7.09 -14.39 3.20
C ASP A 84 8.11 -13.40 2.59
N LEU A 85 8.23 -12.18 3.11
CA LEU A 85 9.20 -11.19 2.57
C LEU A 85 10.66 -11.67 2.66
N ALA A 86 10.99 -12.53 3.64
CA ALA A 86 12.32 -13.11 3.83
C ALA A 86 12.60 -14.28 2.86
N SER A 87 11.70 -15.26 2.72
CA SER A 87 11.99 -16.41 1.85
C SER A 87 11.82 -16.10 0.35
N ARG A 88 11.16 -14.98 0.01
CA ARG A 88 11.06 -14.48 -1.38
C ARG A 88 12.25 -13.62 -1.83
N LEU A 89 12.98 -12.97 -0.91
CA LEU A 89 14.25 -12.29 -1.22
C LEU A 89 15.37 -13.32 -1.50
N GLU A 90 15.42 -14.39 -0.70
CA GLU A 90 16.34 -15.53 -0.88
C GLU A 90 16.15 -16.23 -2.24
N ALA A 91 14.90 -16.39 -2.71
CA ALA A 91 14.59 -17.01 -4.01
C ALA A 91 14.93 -16.14 -5.24
N SER A 92 15.20 -14.83 -5.07
CA SER A 92 15.57 -13.90 -6.15
C SER A 92 17.07 -13.67 -6.30
N SER A 93 17.87 -14.27 -5.41
CA SER A 93 19.33 -14.19 -5.38
C SER A 93 20.02 -15.49 -5.86
N GLY A 94 19.26 -16.44 -6.42
CA GLY A 94 19.73 -17.73 -6.93
C GLY A 94 19.61 -17.88 -8.44
#